data_AF-A0A7X9GR38-F1
#
_entry.id   AF-A0A7X9GR38-F1
#
_cell.length_a   1.000
_cell.length_b   1.000
_cell.length_c   1.000
_cell.angle_alpha   90.00
_cell.angle_beta   90.00
_cell.angle_gamma   90.00
#
_symmetry.space_group_name_H-M   'P 1'
#
loop_
_entity.id
_entity.type
_entity.pdbx_description
1 polymer ?
#
loop_
_entity_poly.entity_id
_entity_poly.type
_entity_poly.pdbx_seq_one_letter_code
_entity_poly.pdbx_strand_id
1 'polypeptide(L)'
;KVYYSNVTDASDSLFKYIFYDVNWLFFCGWMLLFCIVVVVLVSLATPAPSAEKIQGLVFGTATAEEKAASRASWNKWDVIHSVIIIGITVAFYIYFW
;
A
#
# COMPACT_ATOMS: atom_id res chain seq x y z
N LYS A 1 16.47 -20.41 -29.88
CA LYS A 1 16.85 -19.11 -30.47
C LYS A 1 16.34 -18.02 -29.53
N VAL A 2 17.21 -17.12 -29.09
CA VAL A 2 16.79 -15.93 -28.34
C VAL A 2 16.28 -14.93 -29.38
N TYR A 3 14.99 -14.60 -29.35
CA TYR A 3 14.34 -13.75 -30.35
C TYR A 3 14.35 -12.25 -30.00
N TYR A 4 14.85 -11.90 -28.82
CA TYR A 4 14.98 -10.53 -28.35
C TYR A 4 16.44 -10.31 -27.92
N SER A 5 17.20 -9.63 -28.76
CA SER A 5 18.47 -9.01 -28.37
C SER A 5 18.17 -7.61 -27.87
N ASN A 6 18.45 -7.33 -26.60
CA ASN A 6 18.48 -5.95 -26.12
C ASN A 6 19.49 -5.17 -26.98
N VAL A 7 19.12 -3.96 -27.42
CA VAL A 7 20.05 -3.06 -28.11
C VAL A 7 21.19 -2.77 -27.14
N THR A 8 22.38 -3.30 -27.43
CA THR A 8 23.55 -3.25 -26.55
C THR A 8 24.04 -1.82 -26.30
N ASP A 9 23.73 -0.90 -27.22
CA ASP A 9 24.14 0.50 -27.20
C ASP A 9 22.94 1.47 -27.11
N ALA A 10 21.85 1.06 -26.47
CA ALA A 10 20.75 1.99 -26.19
C ALA A 10 21.27 3.11 -25.27
N SER A 11 21.27 4.34 -25.78
CA SER A 11 21.76 5.53 -25.06
C SER A 11 21.20 5.59 -23.64
N ASP A 12 22.09 5.77 -22.66
CA ASP A 12 21.69 6.00 -21.27
C ASP A 12 20.83 7.26 -21.21
N SER A 13 19.56 7.04 -20.97
CA SER A 13 18.53 8.06 -20.88
C SER A 13 17.74 7.84 -19.61
N LEU A 14 17.22 8.93 -19.05
CA LEU A 14 16.37 8.86 -17.86
C LEU A 14 15.18 7.90 -18.04
N PHE A 15 14.64 7.83 -19.26
CA PHE A 15 13.58 6.90 -19.63
C PHE A 15 14.01 5.44 -19.49
N LYS A 16 15.16 5.07 -20.06
CA LYS A 16 15.72 3.71 -19.93
C LYS A 16 15.92 3.35 -18.45
N TYR A 17 16.53 4.24 -17.69
CA TYR A 17 16.77 4.01 -16.26
C TYR A 17 15.47 3.72 -15.49
N ILE A 18 14.48 4.61 -15.60
CA ILE A 18 13.23 4.51 -14.82
C ILE A 18 12.40 3.27 -15.19
N PHE A 19 12.32 2.93 -16.48
CA PHE A 19 11.40 1.88 -16.95
C PHE A 19 12.02 0.49 -17.13
N TYR A 20 13.35 0.41 -17.28
CA TYR A 20 14.03 -0.85 -17.59
C TYR A 20 15.08 -1.25 -16.56
N ASP A 21 15.83 -0.29 -16.00
CA ASP A 21 16.94 -0.60 -15.09
C ASP A 21 16.51 -0.64 -13.62
N VAL A 22 15.47 0.13 -13.24
CA VAL A 22 14.93 0.13 -11.89
C VAL A 22 14.20 -1.19 -11.61
N ASN A 23 14.50 -1.79 -10.44
CA ASN A 23 13.78 -2.97 -9.98
C ASN A 23 12.28 -2.69 -9.87
N TRP A 24 11.48 -3.60 -10.43
CA TRP A 24 10.03 -3.52 -10.45
C TRP A 24 9.38 -3.21 -9.08
N LEU A 25 9.87 -3.79 -7.98
CA LEU A 25 9.30 -3.54 -6.65
C LEU A 25 9.52 -2.08 -6.22
N PHE A 26 10.71 -1.53 -6.48
CA PHE A 26 10.99 -0.12 -6.18
C PHE A 26 10.20 0.83 -7.08
N PHE A 27 10.04 0.49 -8.36
CA PHE A 27 9.17 1.24 -9.26
C PHE A 27 7.73 1.31 -8.76
N CYS A 28 7.15 0.17 -8.35
CA CYS A 28 5.81 0.13 -7.75
C CYS A 28 5.71 0.96 -6.47
N GLY A 29 6.72 0.92 -5.60
CA GLY A 29 6.78 1.75 -4.40
C GLY A 29 6.78 3.26 -4.72
N TRP A 30 7.60 3.70 -5.68
CA TRP A 30 7.63 5.09 -6.12
C TRP A 30 6.33 5.54 -6.77
N MET A 31 5.69 4.68 -7.56
CA MET A 31 4.39 4.97 -8.16
C MET A 31 3.29 5.11 -7.09
N LEU A 32 3.29 4.28 -6.06
CA LEU A 32 2.37 4.42 -4.92
C LEU A 32 2.55 5.79 -4.24
N LEU A 33 3.79 6.19 -3.96
CA LEU A 33 4.09 7.49 -3.36
C LEU A 33 3.60 8.65 -4.24
N PHE A 34 3.85 8.58 -5.55
CA PHE A 34 3.36 9.57 -6.51
C PHE A 34 1.83 9.68 -6.49
N CYS A 35 1.11 8.55 -6.53
CA CYS A 35 -0.35 8.52 -6.44
C CYS A 35 -0.84 9.16 -5.14
N ILE A 36 -0.21 8.87 -3.99
CA ILE A 36 -0.56 9.50 -2.70
C ILE A 36 -0.39 11.02 -2.78
N VAL A 37 0.73 11.51 -3.33
CA VAL A 37 0.98 12.95 -3.49
C VAL A 37 -0.11 13.60 -4.35
N VAL A 38 -0.45 12.99 -5.48
CA VAL A 38 -1.50 13.51 -6.37
C VAL A 38 -2.85 13.55 -5.65
N VAL A 39 -3.24 12.48 -4.96
CA VAL A 39 -4.48 12.42 -4.19
C VAL A 39 -4.52 13.54 -3.15
N VAL A 40 -3.45 13.72 -2.37
CA VAL A 40 -3.39 14.78 -1.34
C VAL A 40 -3.49 16.17 -1.96
N LEU A 41 -2.72 16.47 -3.00
CA LEU A 41 -2.73 17.79 -3.64
C LEU A 41 -4.10 18.12 -4.23
N VAL A 42 -4.71 17.16 -4.94
CA VAL A 42 -6.05 17.34 -5.52
C VAL A 42 -7.12 17.45 -4.44
N SER A 43 -7.03 16.67 -3.35
CA SER A 43 -7.96 16.79 -2.22
C SER A 43 -7.88 18.15 -1.52
N LEU A 44 -6.69 18.76 -1.44
CA LEU A 44 -6.53 20.11 -0.89
C LEU A 44 -7.01 21.20 -1.86
N ALA A 45 -6.95 20.95 -3.17
CA ALA A 45 -7.40 21.88 -4.20
C ALA A 45 -8.92 21.81 -4.49
N THR A 46 -9.62 20.79 -3.99
CA THR A 46 -11.05 20.58 -4.22
C THR A 46 -11.88 20.87 -2.95
N PRO A 47 -13.13 21.34 -3.10
CA PRO A 47 -13.98 21.62 -1.94
C PRO A 47 -14.30 20.35 -1.15
N ALA A 48 -14.39 20.50 0.17
CA ALA A 48 -14.69 19.39 1.06
C ALA A 48 -16.08 18.79 0.74
N PRO A 49 -16.22 17.45 0.69
CA PRO A 49 -17.50 16.78 0.50
C PRO A 49 -18.43 17.00 1.71
N SER A 50 -19.75 16.88 1.49
CA SER A 50 -20.73 16.97 2.58
C SER A 50 -20.56 15.84 3.60
N ALA A 51 -20.93 16.11 4.86
CA ALA A 51 -20.75 15.17 5.98
C ALA A 51 -21.40 13.80 5.77
N GLU A 52 -22.55 13.75 5.07
CA GLU A 52 -23.25 12.51 4.72
C GLU A 52 -22.44 11.62 3.78
N LYS A 53 -21.66 12.20 2.86
CA LYS A 53 -20.86 11.43 1.88
C LYS A 53 -19.64 10.77 2.50
N ILE A 54 -19.21 11.23 3.67
CA ILE A 54 -18.03 10.72 4.37
C ILE A 54 -18.39 9.86 5.58
N GLN A 55 -19.68 9.69 5.89
CA GLN A 55 -20.13 8.86 7.01
C GLN A 55 -19.66 7.41 6.85
N GLY A 56 -19.07 6.84 7.90
CA GLY A 56 -18.52 5.48 7.89
C GLY A 56 -17.23 5.28 7.07
N LEU A 57 -16.79 6.27 6.29
CA LEU A 57 -15.64 6.13 5.38
C LEU A 57 -14.28 6.10 6.11
N VAL A 58 -14.18 6.80 7.24
CA VAL A 58 -12.97 6.83 8.07
C VAL A 58 -13.35 6.62 9.53
N PHE A 59 -12.40 6.22 10.37
CA PHE A 59 -12.65 5.98 11.80
C PHE A 59 -13.27 7.20 12.53
N GLY A 60 -12.99 8.41 12.05
CA GLY A 60 -13.54 9.66 12.58
C GLY A 60 -15.03 9.86 12.26
N THR A 61 -15.53 9.30 11.16
CA THR A 61 -16.92 9.46 10.70
C THR A 61 -17.77 8.21 10.93
N ALA A 62 -17.18 7.16 11.49
CA ALA A 62 -17.88 5.94 11.86
C ALA A 62 -18.80 6.17 13.07
N THR A 63 -20.06 5.75 12.90
CA THR A 63 -21.10 5.77 13.93
C THR A 63 -20.75 4.85 15.09
N ALA A 64 -21.41 5.05 16.24
CA ALA A 64 -21.23 4.18 17.40
C ALA A 64 -21.63 2.73 17.10
N GLU A 65 -22.64 2.54 16.24
CA GLU A 65 -23.11 1.23 15.80
C GLU A 65 -22.09 0.51 14.92
N GLU A 66 -21.51 1.19 13.92
CA GLU A 66 -20.46 0.63 13.07
C GLU A 66 -19.21 0.25 13.87
N LYS A 67 -18.85 1.06 14.87
CA LYS A 67 -17.75 0.76 15.79
C LYS A 67 -18.06 -0.45 16.66
N ALA A 68 -19.29 -0.56 17.16
CA ALA A 68 -19.73 -1.72 17.95
C ALA A 68 -19.74 -3.00 17.10
N ALA A 69 -20.23 -2.93 15.86
CA ALA A 69 -20.22 -4.05 14.92
C ALA A 69 -18.79 -4.49 14.56
N SER A 70 -17.90 -3.52 14.28
CA SER A 70 -16.48 -3.80 14.01
C SER A 70 -15.76 -4.38 15.22
N ARG A 71 -16.19 -4.08 16.44
CA ARG A 71 -15.65 -4.68 17.65
C ARG A 71 -16.22 -6.07 17.91
N ALA A 72 -17.50 -6.28 17.61
CA ALA A 72 -18.16 -7.57 17.76
C ALA A 72 -17.72 -8.59 16.68
N SER A 73 -17.11 -8.14 15.58
CA SER A 73 -16.67 -9.00 14.49
C SER A 73 -15.50 -9.93 14.83
N TRP A 74 -14.76 -9.64 15.90
CA TRP A 74 -13.61 -10.43 16.32
C TRP A 74 -13.66 -10.75 17.81
N ASN A 75 -13.02 -11.85 18.18
CA ASN A 75 -12.94 -12.35 19.54
C ASN A 75 -11.48 -12.61 19.95
N LYS A 76 -11.30 -13.12 21.16
CA LYS A 76 -9.96 -13.35 21.74
C LYS A 76 -9.12 -14.33 20.93
N TRP A 77 -9.73 -15.30 20.25
CA TRP A 77 -9.02 -16.26 19.42
C TRP A 77 -8.41 -15.62 18.18
N ASP A 78 -9.10 -14.68 17.53
CA ASP A 78 -8.54 -13.97 16.36
C ASP A 78 -7.24 -13.24 16.72
N VAL A 79 -7.20 -12.64 17.91
CA VAL A 79 -6.01 -11.97 18.44
C VAL A 79 -4.90 -12.99 18.76
N ILE A 80 -5.22 -14.07 19.46
CA ILE A 80 -4.22 -15.11 19.83
C ILE A 80 -3.57 -15.68 18.57
N HIS A 81 -4.36 -16.05 17.56
CA HIS A 81 -3.83 -16.60 16.31
C HIS A 81 -2.99 -15.56 15.55
N SER A 82 -3.44 -14.31 15.48
CA SER A 82 -2.68 -13.23 14.85
C SER A 82 -1.31 -13.02 15.52
N VAL A 83 -1.27 -13.02 16.85
CA VAL A 83 -0.02 -12.86 17.61
C VAL A 83 0.92 -14.06 17.39
N ILE A 84 0.40 -15.29 17.36
CA ILE A 84 1.21 -16.49 17.09
C ILE A 84 1.83 -16.40 15.68
N ILE A 85 1.05 -16.06 14.66
CA ILE A 85 1.53 -15.94 13.28
C ILE A 85 2.63 -14.88 13.20
N ILE A 86 2.39 -13.68 13.75
CA ILE A 86 3.38 -12.60 13.77
C ILE A 86 4.64 -13.04 14.52
N GLY A 87 4.49 -13.71 15.66
CA GLY A 87 5.61 -14.21 16.47
C GLY A 87 6.49 -15.20 15.70
N ILE A 88 5.88 -16.15 14.99
CA ILE A 88 6.60 -17.11 14.14
C ILE A 88 7.30 -16.38 12.99
N THR A 89 6.61 -15.46 12.32
CA THR A 89 7.23 -14.66 11.22
C THR A 89 8.45 -13.89 11.74
N VAL A 90 8.34 -13.19 12.86
CA VAL A 90 9.47 -12.44 13.44
C VAL A 90 10.61 -13.36 13.84
N ALA A 91 10.32 -14.49 14.52
CA ALA A 91 11.35 -15.45 14.90
C ALA A 91 12.09 -16.03 13.68
N PHE A 92 11.36 -16.31 12.60
CA PHE A 92 11.94 -16.77 11.35
C PHE A 92 12.87 -15.70 10.75
N TYR A 93 12.44 -14.44 10.69
CA TYR A 93 13.30 -13.35 10.23
C TYR A 93 14.52 -13.14 11.14
N ILE A 94 14.43 -13.35 12.45
CA ILE A 94 15.62 -13.22 13.33
C ILE A 94 16.64 -14.35 13.07
N TYR A 95 16.18 -15.57 12.84
CA TYR A 95 17.07 -16.73 12.70
C TYR A 95 17.61 -16.92 11.28
N PHE A 96 16.81 -16.63 10.25
CA PHE A 96 17.12 -16.94 8.85
C PHE A 96 17.50 -15.74 7.99
N TRP A 97 17.42 -14.51 8.51
CA TRP A 97 17.95 -13.33 7.84
C TRP A 97 19.48 -13.28 7.99
#